data_AF-A0A1V5DKJ2-F1
#
_entry.id   AF-A0A1V5DKJ2-F1
#
_cell.length_a   1.000
_cell.length_b   1.000
_cell.length_c   1.000
_cell.angle_alpha   90.00
_cell.angle_beta   90.00
_cell.angle_gamma   90.00
#
_symmetry.space_group_name_H-M   'P 1'
#
loop_
_entity.id
_entity.type
_entity.pdbx_description
1 polymer ?
#
loop_
_entity_poly.entity_id
_entity_poly.type
_entity_poly.pdbx_seq_one_letter_code
_entity_poly.pdbx_strand_id
1 'polypeptide(L)'
;MEEVRALLNSTLSPAALRIKGLALSLTVLLAMMGCATPVGVRYLSTDETTRRLTASVLSGESLSAPTTQILNRSSLAESFKNQPEKVIATLHAGLPTTKEPDRLFALAELSFLHAIKTGDKSYFLSAAIYAYAFLFPGQTDSHHDAFDPRFRLAVDLYNQSLARGFASEGRRQATLKAGSYKVCFGELIIIMDPDEARWGDFRLTDFVDASELEVRGLRNWYRWPEPQTIEEVRRILLENLKEP
;
A
#
# COMPACT_ATOMS: atom_id res chain seq x y z
N MET A 1 -18.32 39.39 -74.41
CA MET A 1 -18.63 37.95 -74.62
C MET A 1 -17.41 37.04 -74.47
N GLU A 2 -16.18 37.54 -74.56
CA GLU A 2 -14.95 36.73 -74.33
C GLU A 2 -14.50 36.66 -72.85
N GLU A 3 -14.72 37.69 -72.04
CA GLU A 3 -14.28 37.68 -70.63
C GLU A 3 -15.05 36.69 -69.72
N VAL A 4 -16.28 36.33 -70.08
CA VAL A 4 -17.13 35.41 -69.29
C VAL A 4 -16.70 33.95 -69.48
N ARG A 5 -16.01 33.61 -70.57
CA ARG A 5 -15.52 32.25 -70.83
C ARG A 5 -14.22 31.91 -70.11
N ALA A 6 -13.43 32.92 -69.69
CA ALA A 6 -12.17 32.70 -68.98
C ALA A 6 -12.35 32.32 -67.49
N LEU A 7 -13.48 32.69 -66.89
CA LEU A 7 -13.79 32.38 -65.48
C LEU A 7 -14.35 30.96 -65.25
N LEU A 8 -14.80 30.27 -66.30
CA LEU A 8 -15.43 28.95 -66.21
C LEU A 8 -14.46 27.76 -66.29
N ASN A 9 -13.19 27.99 -66.63
CA ASN A 9 -12.20 26.94 -66.83
C ASN A 9 -11.03 26.98 -65.81
N SER A 10 -11.30 27.37 -64.55
CA SER A 10 -10.39 27.03 -63.45
C SER A 10 -10.50 25.53 -63.14
N THR A 11 -9.98 24.72 -64.07
CA THR A 11 -9.79 23.29 -63.88
C THR A 11 -8.80 23.13 -62.72
N LEU A 12 -9.35 22.79 -61.55
CA LEU A 12 -8.58 22.38 -60.39
C LEU A 12 -7.63 21.26 -60.83
N SER A 13 -6.33 21.55 -60.84
CA SER A 13 -5.28 20.60 -61.17
C SER A 13 -5.51 19.27 -60.45
N PRO A 14 -5.35 18.10 -61.11
CA PRO A 14 -5.52 16.79 -60.47
C PRO A 14 -4.60 16.60 -59.25
N ALA A 15 -3.49 17.32 -59.18
CA ALA A 15 -2.62 17.38 -57.99
C ALA A 15 -3.29 18.11 -56.82
N ALA A 16 -4.00 19.22 -57.06
CA ALA A 16 -4.75 19.95 -56.04
C ALA A 16 -5.93 19.14 -55.51
N LEU A 17 -6.56 18.30 -56.34
CA LEU A 17 -7.63 17.39 -55.93
C LEU A 17 -7.09 16.25 -55.05
N ARG A 18 -5.91 15.71 -55.35
CA ARG A 18 -5.21 14.71 -54.51
C ARG A 18 -4.76 15.27 -53.17
N ILE A 19 -4.23 16.50 -53.14
CA ILE A 19 -3.81 17.18 -51.90
C ILE A 19 -5.02 17.47 -51.01
N LYS A 20 -6.14 17.94 -51.59
CA LYS A 20 -7.40 18.15 -50.85
C LYS A 20 -7.97 16.83 -50.30
N GLY A 21 -7.90 15.75 -51.06
CA GLY A 21 -8.31 14.41 -50.61
C GLY A 21 -7.43 13.89 -49.45
N LEU A 22 -6.12 14.09 -49.52
CA LEU A 22 -5.18 13.73 -48.46
C LEU A 22 -5.42 14.57 -47.19
N ALA A 23 -5.64 15.87 -47.33
CA ALA A 23 -5.94 16.77 -46.22
C ALA A 23 -7.28 16.42 -45.55
N LEU A 24 -8.31 16.08 -46.33
CA LEU A 24 -9.60 15.62 -45.81
C LEU A 24 -9.46 14.29 -45.07
N SER A 25 -8.71 13.33 -45.65
CA SER A 25 -8.41 12.04 -45.00
C SER A 25 -7.65 12.23 -43.68
N LEU A 26 -6.65 13.12 -43.64
CA LEU A 26 -5.87 13.42 -42.44
C LEU A 26 -6.74 14.09 -41.37
N THR A 27 -7.62 15.02 -41.77
CA THR A 27 -8.56 15.69 -40.87
C THR A 27 -9.56 14.70 -40.27
N VAL A 28 -10.07 13.77 -41.07
CA VAL A 28 -10.95 12.68 -40.60
C VAL A 28 -10.19 11.74 -39.65
N LEU A 29 -8.92 11.42 -39.92
CA LEU A 29 -8.10 10.60 -39.03
C LEU A 29 -7.86 11.27 -37.66
N LEU A 30 -7.56 12.57 -37.65
CA LEU A 30 -7.38 13.34 -36.42
C LEU A 30 -8.71 13.49 -35.65
N ALA A 31 -9.83 13.66 -36.35
CA ALA A 31 -11.15 13.72 -35.73
C ALA A 31 -11.55 12.40 -35.06
N MET A 32 -11.14 11.25 -35.61
CA MET A 32 -11.42 9.94 -35.01
C MET A 32 -10.57 9.62 -33.78
N MET A 33 -9.42 10.27 -33.58
CA MET A 33 -8.62 10.11 -32.35
C MET A 33 -9.27 10.75 -31.11
N GLY A 34 -10.24 11.65 -31.28
CA GLY A 34 -10.90 12.37 -30.17
C GLY A 34 -12.12 11.66 -29.56
N CYS A 35 -12.66 10.62 -30.20
CA CYS A 35 -13.92 9.99 -29.79
C CYS A 35 -13.76 8.74 -28.91
N ALA A 36 -12.53 8.26 -28.71
CA ALA A 36 -12.25 7.18 -27.78
C ALA A 36 -12.01 7.77 -26.38
N THR A 37 -12.99 7.66 -25.48
CA THR A 37 -12.75 7.98 -24.07
C THR A 37 -11.83 6.91 -23.48
N PRO A 38 -10.70 7.28 -22.84
CA PRO A 38 -9.80 6.30 -22.22
C PRO A 38 -10.45 5.58 -21.02
N VAL A 39 -11.60 6.07 -20.56
CA VAL A 39 -12.38 5.51 -19.46
C VAL A 39 -13.53 4.70 -20.03
N GLY A 40 -13.62 3.43 -19.62
CA GLY A 40 -14.71 2.52 -19.94
C GLY A 40 -15.14 1.73 -18.70
N VAL A 41 -16.39 1.25 -18.71
CA VAL A 41 -16.94 0.42 -17.65
C VAL A 41 -17.27 -0.96 -18.19
N ARG A 42 -17.03 -1.98 -17.37
CA ARG A 42 -17.30 -3.39 -17.69
C ARG A 42 -17.73 -4.10 -16.41
N TYR A 43 -18.65 -5.06 -16.54
CA TYR A 43 -18.97 -5.99 -15.46
C TYR A 43 -17.79 -6.93 -15.18
N LEU A 44 -17.47 -7.08 -13.90
CA LEU A 44 -16.49 -8.05 -13.41
C LEU A 44 -17.22 -9.34 -13.00
N SER A 45 -16.54 -10.48 -13.06
CA SER A 45 -17.04 -11.69 -12.41
C SER A 45 -17.00 -11.52 -10.88
N THR A 46 -17.75 -12.34 -10.15
CA THR A 46 -17.72 -12.34 -8.68
C THR A 46 -16.31 -12.59 -8.15
N ASP A 47 -15.58 -13.54 -8.73
CA ASP A 47 -14.19 -13.86 -8.36
C ASP A 47 -13.23 -12.69 -8.61
N GLU A 48 -13.32 -12.04 -9.79
CA GLU A 48 -12.49 -10.87 -10.10
C GLU A 48 -12.79 -9.71 -9.14
N THR A 49 -14.07 -9.53 -8.76
CA THR A 49 -14.49 -8.51 -7.80
C THR A 49 -13.90 -8.79 -6.42
N THR A 50 -14.05 -10.02 -5.91
CA THR A 50 -13.51 -10.41 -4.59
C THR A 50 -12.00 -10.26 -4.56
N ARG A 51 -11.29 -10.71 -5.60
CA ARG A 51 -9.83 -10.57 -5.70
C ARG A 51 -9.39 -9.11 -5.69
N ARG A 52 -10.12 -8.22 -6.37
CA ARG A 52 -9.81 -6.77 -6.34
C ARG A 52 -10.08 -6.14 -4.98
N LEU A 53 -11.13 -6.56 -4.28
CA LEU A 53 -11.47 -6.05 -2.95
C LEU A 53 -10.48 -6.52 -1.87
N THR A 54 -9.94 -7.73 -2.01
CA THR A 54 -8.99 -8.32 -1.04
C THR A 54 -7.53 -8.13 -1.45
N ALA A 55 -7.25 -7.47 -2.57
CA ALA A 55 -5.89 -7.20 -3.03
C ALA A 55 -5.14 -6.36 -2.01
N SER A 56 -3.99 -6.86 -1.57
CA SER A 56 -3.08 -6.21 -0.64
C SER A 56 -1.72 -6.88 -0.75
N VAL A 57 -0.71 -6.25 -0.13
CA VAL A 57 0.65 -6.79 -0.10
C VAL A 57 0.77 -8.13 0.66
N LEU A 58 -0.28 -8.54 1.38
CA LEU A 58 -0.35 -9.82 2.10
C LEU A 58 -1.03 -10.94 1.30
N SER A 59 -2.01 -10.61 0.46
CA SER A 59 -2.73 -11.57 -0.40
C SER A 59 -2.07 -11.75 -1.77
N GLY A 60 -1.12 -10.88 -2.12
CA GLY A 60 -0.23 -10.95 -3.28
C GLY A 60 0.84 -9.86 -3.21
N GLU A 61 1.75 -9.81 -4.19
CA GLU A 61 2.78 -8.73 -4.25
C GLU A 61 2.24 -7.42 -4.87
N SER A 62 0.97 -7.09 -4.62
CA SER A 62 0.29 -5.91 -5.17
C SER A 62 -0.25 -5.03 -4.06
N LEU A 63 -0.14 -3.71 -4.23
CA LEU A 63 -0.68 -2.73 -3.29
C LEU A 63 -2.22 -2.80 -3.24
N SER A 64 -2.80 -2.49 -2.08
CA SER A 64 -4.25 -2.33 -1.96
C SER A 64 -4.77 -1.12 -2.74
N ALA A 65 -6.08 -1.10 -2.99
CA ALA A 65 -6.72 0.02 -3.68
C ALA A 65 -6.52 1.39 -2.98
N PRO A 66 -6.66 1.52 -1.64
CA PRO A 66 -6.39 2.77 -0.93
C PRO A 66 -4.96 3.30 -1.14
N THR A 67 -3.95 2.44 -1.03
CA THR A 67 -2.55 2.83 -1.24
C THR A 67 -2.29 3.22 -2.69
N THR A 68 -2.84 2.46 -3.64
CA THR A 68 -2.76 2.78 -5.07
C THR A 68 -3.41 4.12 -5.39
N GLN A 69 -4.55 4.44 -4.78
CA GLN A 69 -5.22 5.72 -4.94
C GLN A 69 -4.35 6.89 -4.45
N ILE A 70 -3.65 6.74 -3.31
CA ILE A 70 -2.72 7.75 -2.79
C ILE A 70 -1.55 7.95 -3.75
N LEU A 71 -0.95 6.87 -4.25
CA LEU A 71 0.13 6.98 -5.22
C LEU A 71 -0.32 7.65 -6.52
N ASN A 72 -1.51 7.33 -7.02
CA ASN A 72 -2.03 7.90 -8.26
C ASN A 72 -2.36 9.39 -8.10
N ARG A 73 -3.08 9.78 -7.03
CA ARG A 73 -3.47 11.19 -6.82
C ARG A 73 -2.28 12.11 -6.59
N SER A 74 -1.17 11.56 -6.09
CA SER A 74 0.07 12.30 -5.85
C SER A 74 1.08 12.15 -6.99
N SER A 75 0.73 11.46 -8.08
CA SER A 75 1.63 11.19 -9.21
C SER A 75 2.93 10.45 -8.82
N LEU A 76 2.84 9.57 -7.82
CA LEU A 76 3.96 8.79 -7.27
C LEU A 76 3.96 7.32 -7.68
N ALA A 77 2.93 6.85 -8.38
CA ALA A 77 2.80 5.43 -8.75
C ALA A 77 3.95 4.91 -9.62
N GLU A 78 4.33 5.66 -10.65
CA GLU A 78 5.46 5.28 -11.51
C GLU A 78 6.80 5.51 -10.81
N SER A 79 6.91 6.58 -10.02
CA SER A 79 8.10 6.85 -9.21
C SER A 79 8.37 5.74 -8.20
N PHE A 80 7.34 5.11 -7.63
CA PHE A 80 7.52 4.03 -6.66
C PHE A 80 8.12 2.76 -7.28
N LYS A 81 7.80 2.47 -8.55
CA LYS A 81 8.39 1.32 -9.26
C LYS A 81 9.89 1.49 -9.46
N ASN A 82 10.33 2.72 -9.71
CA ASN A 82 11.71 3.03 -10.08
C ASN A 82 12.57 3.47 -8.87
N GLN A 83 11.97 4.17 -7.91
CA GLN A 83 12.62 4.80 -6.76
C GLN A 83 11.75 4.63 -5.49
N PRO A 84 11.54 3.39 -5.02
CA PRO A 84 10.64 3.10 -3.90
C PRO A 84 11.05 3.84 -2.62
N GLU A 85 12.33 3.86 -2.29
CA GLU A 85 12.87 4.52 -1.10
C GLU A 85 12.56 6.03 -1.09
N LYS A 86 12.74 6.70 -2.23
CA LYS A 86 12.44 8.13 -2.38
C LYS A 86 10.95 8.41 -2.20
N VAL A 87 10.08 7.56 -2.74
CA VAL A 87 8.63 7.71 -2.58
C VAL A 87 8.22 7.49 -1.13
N ILE A 88 8.76 6.47 -0.45
CA ILE A 88 8.52 6.22 0.97
C ILE A 88 8.95 7.45 1.80
N ALA A 89 10.15 7.98 1.56
CA ALA A 89 10.64 9.19 2.23
C ALA A 89 9.75 10.42 1.95
N THR A 90 9.26 10.57 0.71
CA THR A 90 8.36 11.67 0.32
C THR A 90 7.02 11.58 1.07
N LEU A 91 6.42 10.38 1.14
CA LEU A 91 5.18 10.18 1.91
C LEU A 91 5.42 10.40 3.41
N HIS A 92 6.57 9.97 3.94
CA HIS A 92 6.92 10.16 5.34
C HIS A 92 7.04 11.65 5.70
N ALA A 93 7.69 12.44 4.85
CA ALA A 93 7.82 13.89 5.02
C ALA A 93 6.44 14.60 5.02
N GLY A 94 5.46 14.07 4.29
CA GLY A 94 4.10 14.57 4.28
C GLY A 94 3.62 15.05 2.93
N LEU A 95 2.32 14.95 2.73
CA LEU A 95 1.62 15.42 1.54
C LEU A 95 0.46 16.31 1.99
N PRO A 96 0.35 17.55 1.49
CA PRO A 96 -0.72 18.48 1.91
C PRO A 96 -2.13 17.93 1.69
N THR A 97 -2.30 17.03 0.72
CA THR A 97 -3.60 16.53 0.26
C THR A 97 -4.03 15.20 0.90
N THR A 98 -3.19 14.60 1.76
CA THR A 98 -3.40 13.24 2.26
C THR A 98 -3.59 13.26 3.77
N LYS A 99 -4.69 12.68 4.24
CA LYS A 99 -4.94 12.55 5.68
C LYS A 99 -3.87 11.66 6.31
N GLU A 100 -3.57 11.92 7.58
CA GLU A 100 -2.53 11.18 8.29
C GLU A 100 -2.78 9.66 8.37
N PRO A 101 -3.97 9.16 8.75
CA PRO A 101 -4.23 7.72 8.76
C PRO A 101 -4.05 7.06 7.37
N ASP A 102 -4.54 7.73 6.32
CA ASP A 102 -4.40 7.25 4.94
C ASP A 102 -2.91 7.13 4.56
N ARG A 103 -2.11 8.11 4.97
CA ARG A 103 -0.67 8.16 4.73
C ARG A 103 0.10 7.10 5.51
N LEU A 104 -0.22 6.90 6.79
CA LEU A 104 0.39 5.87 7.63
C LEU A 104 0.10 4.47 7.10
N PHE A 105 -1.15 4.20 6.72
CA PHE A 105 -1.51 2.93 6.10
C PHE A 105 -0.75 2.66 4.80
N ALA A 106 -0.67 3.66 3.91
CA ALA A 106 0.11 3.54 2.68
C ALA A 106 1.61 3.32 2.96
N LEU A 107 2.19 4.04 3.92
CA LEU A 107 3.58 3.86 4.32
C LEU A 107 3.86 2.45 4.84
N ALA A 108 2.92 1.85 5.58
CA ALA A 108 3.02 0.47 6.03
C ALA A 108 3.07 -0.51 4.84
N GLU A 109 2.11 -0.43 3.90
CA GLU A 109 2.09 -1.31 2.72
C GLU A 109 3.32 -1.12 1.81
N LEU A 110 3.72 0.12 1.53
CA LEU A 110 4.85 0.41 0.64
C LEU A 110 6.16 -0.09 1.23
N SER A 111 6.37 0.13 2.53
CA SER A 111 7.55 -0.36 3.24
C SER A 111 7.57 -1.89 3.27
N PHE A 112 6.44 -2.53 3.55
CA PHE A 112 6.34 -4.00 3.55
C PHE A 112 6.63 -4.60 2.17
N LEU A 113 6.03 -4.06 1.11
CA LEU A 113 6.26 -4.52 -0.25
C LEU A 113 7.72 -4.33 -0.67
N HIS A 114 8.33 -3.21 -0.29
CA HIS A 114 9.74 -2.97 -0.57
C HIS A 114 10.63 -3.97 0.17
N ALA A 115 10.35 -4.23 1.46
CA ALA A 115 11.06 -5.22 2.26
C ALA A 115 10.97 -6.64 1.69
N ILE A 116 9.81 -7.05 1.16
CA ILE A 116 9.66 -8.34 0.46
C ILE A 116 10.60 -8.42 -0.75
N LYS A 117 10.66 -7.34 -1.54
CA LYS A 117 11.45 -7.32 -2.79
C LYS A 117 12.96 -7.28 -2.56
N THR A 118 13.41 -6.58 -1.52
CA THR A 118 14.84 -6.38 -1.25
C THR A 118 15.38 -7.35 -0.20
N GLY A 119 14.53 -7.88 0.67
CA GLY A 119 14.94 -8.60 1.88
C GLY A 119 15.46 -7.69 2.99
N ASP A 120 15.35 -6.36 2.85
CA ASP A 120 15.85 -5.41 3.84
C ASP A 120 14.91 -5.34 5.06
N LYS A 121 15.41 -5.84 6.20
CA LYS A 121 14.69 -5.88 7.47
C LYS A 121 14.33 -4.49 8.01
N SER A 122 15.08 -3.44 7.66
CA SER A 122 14.79 -2.08 8.11
C SER A 122 13.41 -1.61 7.62
N TYR A 123 13.00 -2.05 6.42
CA TYR A 123 11.70 -1.74 5.86
C TYR A 123 10.57 -2.59 6.43
N PHE A 124 10.84 -3.82 6.88
CA PHE A 124 9.89 -4.57 7.70
C PHE A 124 9.64 -3.85 9.03
N LEU A 125 10.69 -3.44 9.75
CA LEU A 125 10.53 -2.69 11.00
C LEU A 125 9.81 -1.35 10.79
N SER A 126 10.11 -0.65 9.69
CA SER A 126 9.39 0.58 9.32
C SER A 126 7.91 0.33 9.06
N ALA A 127 7.57 -0.75 8.33
CA ALA A 127 6.20 -1.16 8.09
C ALA A 127 5.45 -1.45 9.41
N ALA A 128 6.11 -2.12 10.37
CA ALA A 128 5.55 -2.37 11.69
C ALA A 128 5.23 -1.06 12.43
N ILE A 129 6.16 -0.09 12.44
CA ILE A 129 5.94 1.20 13.10
C ILE A 129 4.77 1.97 12.46
N TYR A 130 4.71 2.03 11.13
CA TYR A 130 3.61 2.72 10.44
C TYR A 130 2.26 2.04 10.64
N ALA A 131 2.23 0.70 10.63
CA ALA A 131 1.01 -0.06 10.92
C ALA A 131 0.56 0.18 12.37
N TYR A 132 1.48 0.19 13.32
CA TYR A 132 1.18 0.50 14.72
C TYR A 132 0.61 1.92 14.87
N ALA A 133 1.26 2.92 14.27
CA ALA A 133 0.78 4.30 14.30
C ALA A 133 -0.59 4.48 13.64
N PHE A 134 -0.90 3.67 12.62
CA PHE A 134 -2.24 3.63 12.03
C PHE A 134 -3.28 2.97 12.94
N LEU A 135 -2.93 1.91 13.67
CA LEU A 135 -3.86 1.18 14.55
C LEU A 135 -4.15 1.92 15.86
N PHE A 136 -3.16 2.67 16.36
CA PHE A 136 -3.19 3.36 17.63
C PHE A 136 -2.87 4.86 17.45
N PRO A 137 -3.74 5.62 16.76
CA PRO A 137 -3.63 7.07 16.78
C PRO A 137 -3.78 7.53 18.24
N GLY A 138 -2.96 8.47 18.69
CA GLY A 138 -2.88 8.86 20.11
C GLY A 138 -4.16 9.49 20.68
N GLN A 139 -4.05 10.68 21.31
CA GLN A 139 -5.22 11.33 21.94
C GLN A 139 -6.17 12.04 20.97
N THR A 140 -5.93 11.94 19.66
CA THR A 140 -6.88 12.43 18.67
C THR A 140 -8.05 11.45 18.58
N ASP A 141 -9.27 11.89 18.87
CA ASP A 141 -10.56 11.17 18.72
C ASP A 141 -10.87 10.76 17.26
N SER A 142 -9.88 10.32 16.49
CA SER A 142 -10.08 9.63 15.24
C SER A 142 -10.46 8.18 15.56
N HIS A 143 -11.70 7.97 15.99
CA HIS A 143 -12.28 6.63 15.95
C HIS A 143 -12.12 6.10 14.53
N HIS A 144 -11.33 5.04 14.35
CA HIS A 144 -11.36 4.30 13.10
C HIS A 144 -12.77 3.75 12.93
N ASP A 145 -13.31 3.95 11.73
CA ASP A 145 -14.56 3.30 11.36
C ASP A 145 -14.39 1.79 11.56
N ALA A 146 -15.26 1.19 12.38
CA ALA A 146 -15.21 -0.24 12.68
C ALA A 146 -15.32 -1.12 11.43
N PHE A 147 -15.82 -0.54 10.32
CA PHE A 147 -15.94 -1.20 9.02
C PHE A 147 -14.80 -0.86 8.06
N ASP A 148 -13.78 -0.12 8.48
CA ASP A 148 -12.63 0.17 7.64
C ASP A 148 -11.80 -1.12 7.41
N PRO A 149 -11.79 -1.67 6.18
CA PRO A 149 -11.08 -2.91 5.90
C PRO A 149 -9.56 -2.79 6.10
N ARG A 150 -9.03 -1.56 6.10
CA ARG A 150 -7.61 -1.28 6.37
C ARG A 150 -7.22 -1.65 7.79
N PHE A 151 -8.17 -1.62 8.74
CA PHE A 151 -7.89 -1.97 10.13
C PHE A 151 -7.37 -3.40 10.25
N ARG A 152 -8.11 -4.36 9.68
CA ARG A 152 -7.71 -5.77 9.71
C ARG A 152 -6.37 -5.98 9.00
N LEU A 153 -6.20 -5.36 7.83
CA LEU A 153 -4.98 -5.47 7.06
C LEU A 153 -3.77 -4.87 7.79
N ALA A 154 -3.95 -3.75 8.51
CA ALA A 154 -2.89 -3.14 9.31
C ALA A 154 -2.48 -4.03 10.50
N VAL A 155 -3.41 -4.74 11.14
CA VAL A 155 -3.08 -5.75 12.17
C VAL A 155 -2.19 -6.85 11.60
N ASP A 156 -2.58 -7.41 10.46
CA ASP A 156 -1.82 -8.49 9.83
C ASP A 156 -0.45 -7.98 9.32
N LEU A 157 -0.39 -6.75 8.80
CA LEU A 157 0.86 -6.07 8.43
C LEU A 157 1.77 -5.88 9.65
N TYR A 158 1.26 -5.36 10.76
CA TYR A 158 2.02 -5.14 11.99
C TYR A 158 2.67 -6.45 12.47
N ASN A 159 1.87 -7.50 12.62
CA ASN A 159 2.34 -8.78 13.14
C ASN A 159 3.41 -9.42 12.23
N GLN A 160 3.15 -9.52 10.92
CA GLN A 160 4.10 -10.11 9.99
C GLN A 160 5.37 -9.27 9.83
N SER A 161 5.22 -7.94 9.81
CA SER A 161 6.35 -7.01 9.72
C SER A 161 7.26 -7.13 10.93
N LEU A 162 6.69 -7.25 12.14
CA LEU A 162 7.44 -7.44 13.38
C LEU A 162 8.22 -8.76 13.33
N ALA A 163 7.53 -9.86 13.03
CA ALA A 163 8.15 -11.19 12.95
C ALA A 163 9.30 -11.23 11.93
N ARG A 164 9.09 -10.67 10.74
CA ARG A 164 10.10 -10.63 9.66
C ARG A 164 11.24 -9.65 9.94
N GLY A 165 10.95 -8.53 10.58
CA GLY A 165 11.95 -7.55 11.01
C GLY A 165 12.96 -8.14 11.99
N PHE A 166 12.50 -9.03 12.89
CA PHE A 166 13.35 -9.72 13.87
C PHE A 166 13.78 -11.13 13.46
N ALA A 167 13.44 -11.59 12.25
CA ALA A 167 13.77 -12.95 11.82
C ALA A 167 15.28 -13.21 11.89
N SER A 168 15.66 -14.31 12.54
CA SER A 168 17.02 -14.86 12.57
C SER A 168 17.46 -15.37 11.19
N GLU A 169 18.76 -15.61 11.03
CA GLU A 169 19.28 -16.29 9.83
C GLU A 169 18.61 -17.68 9.71
N GLY A 170 17.83 -17.90 8.65
CA GLY A 170 17.01 -19.11 8.49
C GLY A 170 15.49 -18.89 8.64
N ARG A 171 15.04 -17.65 8.87
CA ARG A 171 13.64 -17.16 8.79
C ARG A 171 12.59 -17.74 9.75
N ARG A 172 12.86 -18.84 10.45
CA ARG A 172 11.83 -19.51 11.28
C ARG A 172 11.67 -18.97 12.69
N GLN A 173 12.69 -18.33 13.24
CA GLN A 173 12.65 -17.76 14.60
C GLN A 173 12.88 -16.26 14.56
N ALA A 174 12.16 -15.50 15.38
CA ALA A 174 12.41 -14.09 15.65
C ALA A 174 13.34 -13.94 16.86
N THR A 175 14.45 -13.23 16.66
CA THR A 175 15.38 -12.89 17.75
C THR A 175 15.06 -11.50 18.27
N LEU A 176 14.23 -11.44 19.31
CA LEU A 176 13.95 -10.21 20.03
C LEU A 176 15.12 -9.90 20.97
N LYS A 177 15.81 -8.79 20.71
CA LYS A 177 16.92 -8.30 21.52
C LYS A 177 16.78 -6.80 21.72
N ALA A 178 17.15 -6.33 22.89
CA ALA A 178 17.36 -4.90 23.09
C ALA A 178 18.48 -4.43 22.13
N GLY A 179 18.33 -3.22 21.59
CA GLY A 179 19.37 -2.62 20.79
C GLY A 179 18.96 -1.59 19.74
N SER A 180 19.99 -1.28 18.95
CA SER A 180 20.09 -0.42 17.78
C SER A 180 19.49 -0.98 16.47
N TYR A 181 18.31 -0.57 15.99
CA TYR A 181 17.76 -1.09 14.72
C TYR A 181 17.53 0.03 13.70
N LYS A 182 18.02 -0.15 12.47
CA LYS A 182 17.75 0.80 11.39
C LYS A 182 16.30 0.72 10.93
N VAL A 183 15.71 1.88 10.64
CA VAL A 183 14.43 2.03 9.95
C VAL A 183 14.59 3.04 8.80
N CYS A 184 13.64 3.09 7.87
CA CYS A 184 13.79 3.89 6.64
C CYS A 184 13.75 5.41 6.87
N PHE A 185 13.46 5.85 8.09
CA PHE A 185 13.41 7.26 8.50
C PHE A 185 14.27 7.55 9.74
N GLY A 186 15.17 6.64 10.14
CA GLY A 186 16.03 6.84 11.30
C GLY A 186 16.41 5.55 12.00
N GLU A 187 16.29 5.56 13.32
CA GLU A 187 16.71 4.48 14.19
C GLU A 187 15.62 4.15 15.22
N LEU A 188 15.39 2.86 15.42
CA LEU A 188 14.49 2.29 16.42
C LEU A 188 15.34 1.73 17.55
N ILE A 189 15.17 2.32 18.74
CA ILE A 189 15.81 1.84 19.96
C ILE A 189 14.83 0.92 20.66
N ILE A 190 15.23 -0.33 20.87
CA ILE A 190 14.44 -1.32 21.61
C ILE A 190 15.08 -1.52 22.96
N ILE A 191 14.27 -1.32 23.99
CA ILE A 191 14.60 -1.64 25.37
C ILE A 191 13.74 -2.85 25.72
N MET A 192 14.35 -3.85 26.35
CA MET A 192 13.66 -5.05 26.78
C MET A 192 14.21 -5.44 28.14
N ASP A 193 13.32 -5.60 29.11
CA ASP A 193 13.66 -6.24 30.37
C ASP A 193 13.70 -7.76 30.15
N PRO A 194 14.81 -8.45 30.43
CA PRO A 194 14.89 -9.91 30.34
C PRO A 194 13.81 -10.66 31.15
N ASP A 195 13.23 -10.02 32.16
CA ASP A 195 12.18 -10.60 32.98
C ASP A 195 10.78 -10.51 32.32
N GLU A 196 10.58 -9.69 31.28
CA GLU A 196 9.34 -9.69 30.47
C GLU A 196 9.12 -11.02 29.73
N ALA A 197 10.19 -11.78 29.48
CA ALA A 197 10.11 -13.10 28.87
C ALA A 197 9.82 -14.21 29.91
N ARG A 198 9.64 -13.91 31.20
CA ARG A 198 9.26 -14.91 32.20
C ARG A 198 7.76 -15.11 32.23
N TRP A 199 7.36 -16.38 32.25
CA TRP A 199 5.97 -16.79 32.44
C TRP A 199 5.91 -17.82 33.56
N GLY A 200 5.64 -17.35 34.79
CA GLY A 200 5.80 -18.15 36.00
C GLY A 200 7.25 -18.62 36.16
N ASP A 201 7.44 -19.93 36.31
CA ASP A 201 8.77 -20.55 36.39
C ASP A 201 9.42 -20.82 35.02
N PHE A 202 8.70 -20.53 33.93
CA PHE A 202 9.18 -20.73 32.56
C PHE A 202 9.79 -19.45 31.99
N ARG A 203 10.68 -19.62 31.01
CA ARG A 203 11.19 -18.52 30.19
C ARG A 203 10.76 -18.77 28.75
N LEU A 204 10.12 -17.78 28.15
CA LEU A 204 9.77 -17.76 26.74
C LEU A 204 11.06 -17.62 25.93
N THR A 205 11.32 -18.60 25.07
CA THR A 205 12.44 -18.63 24.12
C THR A 205 11.94 -18.96 22.73
N ASP A 206 12.81 -18.81 21.72
CA ASP A 206 12.54 -19.27 20.34
C ASP A 206 11.22 -18.75 19.76
N PHE A 207 11.01 -17.43 19.81
CA PHE A 207 9.80 -16.81 19.26
C PHE A 207 9.64 -17.17 17.77
N VAL A 208 8.43 -17.56 17.38
CA VAL A 208 8.08 -17.94 16.00
C VAL A 208 6.88 -17.15 15.52
N ASP A 209 6.78 -16.92 14.22
CA ASP A 209 5.59 -16.31 13.62
C ASP A 209 4.44 -17.32 13.63
N ALA A 210 3.47 -17.13 14.53
CA ALA A 210 2.30 -17.99 14.63
C ALA A 210 1.43 -17.97 13.36
N SER A 211 1.52 -16.93 12.53
CA SER A 211 0.76 -16.85 11.28
C SER A 211 1.27 -17.80 10.19
N GLU A 212 2.50 -18.30 10.32
CA GLU A 212 3.08 -19.30 9.40
C GLU A 212 2.90 -20.74 9.90
N LEU A 213 2.29 -20.95 11.07
CA LEU A 213 2.04 -22.28 11.62
C LEU A 213 0.72 -22.86 11.10
N GLU A 214 0.82 -24.03 10.45
CA GLU A 214 -0.34 -24.85 10.10
C GLU A 214 -0.61 -25.87 11.22
N VAL A 215 -1.80 -25.82 11.82
CA VAL A 215 -2.25 -26.85 12.77
C VAL A 215 -2.99 -27.95 12.00
N ARG A 216 -2.47 -29.18 12.08
CA ARG A 216 -3.11 -30.37 11.48
C ARG A 216 -3.87 -31.18 12.54
N GLY A 217 -4.90 -31.90 12.11
CA GLY A 217 -5.71 -32.78 12.97
C GLY A 217 -6.88 -32.10 13.68
N LEU A 218 -6.92 -30.76 13.70
CA LEU A 218 -8.10 -30.00 14.06
C LEU A 218 -8.95 -29.73 12.81
N ARG A 219 -10.28 -29.90 12.92
CA ARG A 219 -11.21 -29.67 11.80
C ARG A 219 -11.53 -28.20 11.57
N ASN A 220 -11.30 -27.35 12.57
CA ASN A 220 -11.67 -25.94 12.56
C ASN A 220 -10.43 -25.06 12.57
N TRP A 221 -10.43 -24.08 11.66
CA TRP A 221 -9.55 -22.92 11.77
C TRP A 221 -10.36 -21.78 12.41
N TYR A 222 -10.02 -21.45 13.65
CA TYR A 222 -10.62 -20.29 14.31
C TYR A 222 -9.92 -19.01 13.86
N ARG A 223 -10.66 -18.14 13.16
CA ARG A 223 -10.32 -16.72 13.02
C ARG A 223 -11.33 -15.93 13.85
N TRP A 224 -10.98 -15.64 15.09
CA TRP A 224 -11.79 -14.74 15.91
C TRP A 224 -11.26 -13.32 15.77
N PRO A 225 -12.05 -12.34 15.30
CA PRO A 225 -11.72 -10.94 15.52
C PRO A 225 -11.93 -10.70 17.01
N GLU A 226 -10.86 -10.66 17.81
CA GLU A 226 -11.01 -10.36 19.23
C GLU A 226 -11.67 -8.99 19.40
N PRO A 227 -12.90 -8.90 19.98
CA PRO A 227 -13.61 -7.63 20.11
C PRO A 227 -13.13 -6.77 21.28
N GLN A 228 -12.08 -7.17 22.02
CA GLN A 228 -11.82 -6.62 23.36
C GLN A 228 -10.43 -6.02 23.59
N THR A 229 -9.48 -6.16 22.67
CA THR A 229 -8.10 -5.85 23.03
C THR A 229 -7.70 -4.39 22.91
N ILE A 230 -8.34 -3.54 22.08
CA ILE A 230 -7.80 -2.18 21.89
C ILE A 230 -7.98 -1.32 23.14
N GLU A 231 -9.18 -1.30 23.74
CA GLU A 231 -9.43 -0.44 24.90
C GLU A 231 -8.94 -1.05 26.21
N GLU A 232 -8.73 -2.37 26.24
CA GLU A 232 -8.12 -3.06 27.38
C GLU A 232 -6.59 -2.99 27.31
N VAL A 233 -5.97 -3.12 26.14
CA VAL A 233 -4.52 -2.90 25.93
C VAL A 233 -4.18 -1.43 26.09
N ARG A 234 -5.01 -0.50 25.60
CA ARG A 234 -4.86 0.94 25.86
C ARG A 234 -4.97 1.25 27.35
N ARG A 235 -5.92 0.64 28.07
CA ARG A 235 -6.05 0.79 29.52
C ARG A 235 -4.82 0.25 30.26
N ILE A 236 -4.38 -0.96 29.95
CA ILE A 236 -3.19 -1.58 30.56
C ILE A 236 -1.92 -0.76 30.28
N LEU A 237 -1.74 -0.27 29.05
CA LEU A 237 -0.61 0.59 28.69
C LEU A 237 -0.65 1.96 29.37
N LEU A 238 -1.83 2.57 29.50
CA LEU A 238 -1.99 3.87 30.16
C LEU A 238 -1.94 3.78 31.70
N GLU A 239 -2.31 2.65 32.29
CA GLU A 239 -2.13 2.37 33.72
C GLU A 239 -0.65 2.20 34.06
N ASN A 240 0.13 1.50 33.23
CA ASN A 240 1.57 1.31 33.43
C ASN A 240 2.42 2.58 33.19
N LEU A 241 1.88 3.59 32.50
CA LEU A 241 2.54 4.90 32.29
C LEU A 241 2.27 5.91 33.42
N LYS A 242 1.45 5.55 34.43
CA LYS A 242 1.05 6.44 35.53
C LYS A 242 1.73 6.16 36.86
N GLU A 243 2.52 5.10 36.99
CA GLU A 243 3.32 4.89 38.20
C GLU A 243 4.70 5.53 38.04
N PRO A 244 5.13 6.41 38.98
CA PRO A 244 6.44 7.06 38.95
C PRO A 244 7.61 6.11 39.28
#